data_AF-A0A915PCW1-F1
#
_entry.id   AF-A0A915PCW1-F1
#
_cell.length_a   1.000
_cell.length_b   1.000
_cell.length_c   1.000
_cell.angle_alpha   90.00
_cell.angle_beta   90.00
_cell.angle_gamma   90.00
#
_symmetry.space_group_name_H-M   'P 1'
#
loop_
_entity.id
_entity.type
_entity.pdbx_description
1 polymer ?
#
loop_
_entity_poly.entity_id
_entity_poly.type
_entity_poly.pdbx_seq_one_letter_code
_entity_poly.pdbx_strand_id
1 'polypeptide(L)'
;MNTAILGAFRYVLNIMLATVDHAFSSVGRKFVHTISIFIFNLSIAFIVMLNKFDLSLEFKGFIRVLTLTGMGTISILFIVNTLSCAELFPTAIRNLAGANIATWNRIGCILAPQLIFLGEIEQSLPYIVIIILSSIDAIAFLAFLPETKARPLKEQMPPKEKLILRSCKATRTMSIAVDDDDNNHRSLMKN
;
A
#
# COMPACT_ATOMS: atom_id res chain seq x y z
N MET A 1 33.59 -16.20 16.28
CA MET A 1 33.10 -14.95 15.67
C MET A 1 31.84 -14.53 16.42
N ASN A 2 31.93 -13.48 17.24
CA ASN A 2 30.90 -13.18 18.25
C ASN A 2 29.58 -12.76 17.59
N THR A 3 28.53 -13.56 17.80
CA THR A 3 27.15 -13.29 17.37
C THR A 3 26.62 -11.95 17.87
N ALA A 4 27.14 -11.45 19.00
CA ALA A 4 26.85 -10.12 19.53
C ALA A 4 27.33 -8.98 18.61
N ILE A 5 28.54 -9.07 18.06
CA ILE A 5 29.09 -8.06 17.12
C ILE A 5 28.31 -8.09 15.82
N LEU A 6 27.92 -9.28 15.38
CA LEU A 6 27.08 -9.48 14.19
C LEU A 6 25.66 -8.87 14.37
N GLY A 7 25.10 -8.96 15.58
CA GLY A 7 23.83 -8.34 15.94
C GLY A 7 23.90 -6.83 16.05
N ALA A 8 24.99 -6.28 16.62
CA ALA A 8 25.20 -4.84 16.71
C ALA A 8 25.38 -4.19 15.33
N PHE A 9 26.19 -4.80 14.46
CA PHE A 9 26.37 -4.35 13.08
C PHE A 9 25.05 -4.33 12.30
N ARG A 10 24.18 -5.32 12.58
CA ARG A 10 22.84 -5.40 12.00
C ARG A 10 21.94 -4.23 12.40
N TYR A 11 21.99 -3.81 13.66
CA TYR A 11 21.22 -2.66 14.15
C TYR A 11 21.71 -1.35 13.54
N VAL A 12 23.03 -1.15 13.49
CA VAL A 12 23.63 0.08 12.96
C VAL A 12 23.30 0.27 11.47
N LEU A 13 23.39 -0.79 10.67
CA LEU A 13 23.05 -0.72 9.24
C LEU A 13 21.57 -0.46 8.97
N ASN A 14 20.68 -1.05 9.76
CA ASN A 14 19.24 -0.78 9.65
C ASN A 14 18.90 0.67 10.00
N ILE A 15 19.57 1.25 11.01
CA ILE A 15 19.40 2.67 11.36
C ILE A 15 19.92 3.57 10.24
N MET A 16 21.09 3.27 9.67
CA MET A 16 21.68 4.05 8.57
C MET A 16 20.79 4.06 7.33
N LEU A 17 20.24 2.91 6.95
CA LEU A 17 19.32 2.85 5.82
C LEU A 17 18.01 3.58 6.11
N ALA A 18 17.47 3.45 7.32
CA ALA A 18 16.27 4.17 7.73
C ALA A 18 16.48 5.69 7.67
N THR A 19 17.67 6.19 8.04
CA THR A 19 18.00 7.62 7.91
C THR A 19 18.14 8.08 6.46
N VAL A 20 18.71 7.26 5.58
CA VAL A 20 18.82 7.59 4.14
C VAL A 20 17.44 7.64 3.50
N ASP A 21 16.57 6.68 3.82
CA ASP A 21 15.21 6.64 3.28
C ASP A 21 14.32 7.78 3.84
N HIS A 22 14.47 8.13 5.12
CA HIS A 22 13.75 9.24 5.75
C HIS A 22 14.12 10.62 5.16
N ALA A 23 15.34 10.79 4.65
CA ALA A 23 15.77 12.02 3.98
C ALA A 23 15.06 12.26 2.63
N PHE A 24 14.49 11.22 2.00
CA PHE A 24 13.79 11.32 0.72
C PHE A 24 12.28 11.62 0.83
N SER A 25 11.77 11.95 2.03
CA SER A 25 10.34 12.21 2.29
C SER A 25 9.72 13.41 1.52
N SER A 26 10.52 14.17 0.77
CA SER A 26 10.03 15.32 0.01
C SER A 26 9.49 14.98 -1.40
N VAL A 27 9.40 13.70 -1.77
CA VAL A 27 8.94 13.24 -3.09
C VAL A 27 7.63 12.45 -2.96
N GLY A 28 6.71 12.58 -3.92
CA GLY A 28 5.34 12.05 -3.81
C GLY A 28 5.23 10.55 -3.47
N ARG A 29 4.21 10.16 -2.71
CA ARG A 29 3.99 8.81 -2.15
C ARG A 29 4.12 7.64 -3.16
N LYS A 30 3.67 7.84 -4.40
CA LYS A 30 3.82 6.85 -5.48
C LYS A 30 5.27 6.59 -5.84
N PHE A 31 6.04 7.66 -5.96
CA PHE A 31 7.45 7.59 -6.30
C PHE A 31 8.24 6.89 -5.20
N VAL A 32 7.93 7.19 -3.92
CA VAL A 32 8.54 6.50 -2.77
C VAL A 32 8.25 5.00 -2.81
N HIS A 33 6.98 4.58 -2.97
CA HIS A 33 6.61 3.14 -3.03
C HIS A 33 7.31 2.42 -4.18
N THR A 34 7.29 2.98 -5.40
CA THR A 34 7.92 2.38 -6.57
C THR A 34 9.45 2.31 -6.44
N ILE A 35 10.09 3.36 -5.90
CA ILE A 35 11.54 3.36 -5.68
C ILE A 35 11.95 2.33 -4.64
N SER A 36 11.23 2.23 -3.51
CA SER A 36 11.54 1.26 -2.47
C SER A 36 11.48 -0.18 -3.03
N ILE A 37 10.46 -0.51 -3.83
CA ILE A 37 10.36 -1.83 -4.47
C ILE A 37 11.49 -2.05 -5.48
N PHE A 38 11.87 -1.02 -6.24
CA PHE A 38 12.98 -1.12 -7.18
C PHE A 38 14.31 -1.39 -6.48
N ILE A 39 14.61 -0.65 -5.40
CA ILE A 39 15.81 -0.85 -4.56
C ILE A 39 15.82 -2.25 -3.94
N PHE A 40 14.66 -2.72 -3.47
CA PHE A 40 14.52 -4.08 -2.92
C PHE A 40 14.84 -5.15 -3.97
N ASN A 41 14.26 -5.03 -5.18
CA ASN A 41 14.51 -5.96 -6.28
C ASN A 41 15.97 -5.94 -6.73
N LEU A 42 16.57 -4.76 -6.84
CA LEU A 42 17.98 -4.61 -7.18
C LEU A 42 18.88 -5.26 -6.13
N SER A 43 18.56 -5.10 -4.85
CA SER A 43 19.30 -5.70 -3.74
C SER A 43 19.25 -7.23 -3.79
N ILE A 44 18.07 -7.82 -4.02
CA ILE A 44 17.93 -9.27 -4.16
C ILE A 44 18.64 -9.79 -5.40
N ALA A 45 18.47 -9.12 -6.55
CA ALA A 45 19.15 -9.51 -7.79
C ALA A 45 20.68 -9.51 -7.63
N PHE A 46 21.22 -8.51 -6.93
CA PHE A 46 22.65 -8.44 -6.62
C PHE A 46 23.11 -9.58 -5.72
N ILE A 47 22.32 -9.95 -4.70
CA ILE A 47 22.60 -11.10 -3.84
C ILE A 47 22.61 -12.40 -4.65
N VAL A 48 21.66 -12.60 -5.57
CA VAL A 48 21.60 -13.79 -6.43
C VAL A 48 22.81 -13.85 -7.36
N MET A 49 23.22 -12.73 -7.96
CA MET A 49 24.42 -12.66 -8.79
C MET A 49 25.67 -13.04 -7.98
N LEU A 50 25.87 -12.48 -6.79
CA LEU A 50 26.99 -12.82 -5.92
C LEU A 50 27.03 -14.31 -5.54
N ASN A 51 25.86 -14.95 -5.37
CA ASN A 51 25.79 -16.38 -5.09
C ASN A 51 26.17 -17.23 -6.33
N LYS A 52 25.78 -16.82 -7.54
CA LYS A 52 26.13 -17.56 -8.77
C LYS A 52 27.61 -17.52 -9.13
N PHE A 53 28.34 -16.49 -8.69
CA PHE A 53 29.79 -16.36 -8.94
C PHE A 53 30.66 -17.03 -7.85
N ASP A 54 30.06 -17.79 -6.91
CA ASP A 54 30.75 -18.45 -5.78
C ASP A 54 31.60 -17.52 -4.87
N LEU A 55 31.52 -16.20 -5.07
CA LEU A 55 32.17 -15.17 -4.25
C LEU A 55 31.45 -14.92 -2.91
N SER A 56 30.44 -15.73 -2.61
CA SER A 56 29.63 -15.61 -1.40
C SER A 56 30.46 -15.74 -0.12
N LEU A 57 31.59 -16.44 -0.16
CA LEU A 57 32.49 -16.69 0.97
C LEU A 57 33.38 -15.49 1.33
N GLU A 58 33.89 -14.77 0.34
CA GLU A 58 34.73 -13.59 0.56
C GLU A 58 33.89 -12.36 0.95
N PHE A 59 32.69 -12.24 0.38
CA PHE A 59 31.82 -11.07 0.55
C PHE A 59 30.63 -11.30 1.51
N LYS A 60 30.75 -12.25 2.45
CA LYS A 60 29.68 -12.54 3.44
C LYS A 60 29.16 -11.31 4.18
N GLY A 61 30.05 -10.39 4.53
CA GLY A 61 29.67 -9.13 5.19
C GLY A 61 28.80 -8.23 4.31
N PHE A 62 29.13 -8.17 3.02
CA PHE A 62 28.41 -7.36 2.04
C PHE A 62 27.01 -7.92 1.74
N ILE A 63 26.90 -9.24 1.55
CA ILE A 63 25.61 -9.91 1.39
C ILE A 63 24.70 -9.62 2.58
N ARG A 64 25.26 -9.67 3.80
CA ARG A 64 24.52 -9.35 5.01
C ARG A 64 24.02 -7.91 5.00
N VAL A 65 24.86 -6.93 4.64
CA VAL A 65 24.44 -5.54 4.54
C VAL A 65 23.27 -5.39 3.58
N LEU A 66 23.36 -6.02 2.40
CA LEU A 66 22.29 -6.00 1.40
C LEU A 66 20.98 -6.64 1.88
N THR A 67 21.05 -7.80 2.55
CA THR A 67 19.85 -8.46 3.09
C THR A 67 19.15 -7.59 4.13
N LEU A 68 19.93 -6.96 5.01
CA LEU A 68 19.39 -6.04 6.02
C LEU A 68 18.78 -4.81 5.38
N THR A 69 19.42 -4.32 4.33
CA THR A 69 18.87 -3.22 3.56
C THR A 69 17.51 -3.57 2.97
N GLY A 70 17.39 -4.74 2.36
CA GLY A 70 16.10 -5.23 1.86
C GLY A 70 15.03 -5.34 2.96
N MET A 71 15.37 -5.86 4.14
CA MET A 71 14.44 -5.97 5.27
C MET A 71 13.97 -4.59 5.77
N GLY A 72 14.87 -3.62 5.85
CA GLY A 72 14.57 -2.24 6.22
C GLY A 72 13.61 -1.59 5.23
N THR A 73 13.89 -1.72 3.93
CA THR A 73 13.04 -1.17 2.86
C THR A 73 11.63 -1.77 2.87
N ILE A 74 11.48 -3.08 3.10
CA ILE A 74 10.15 -3.71 3.24
C ILE A 74 9.38 -3.13 4.44
N SER A 75 10.06 -2.89 5.56
CA SER A 75 9.42 -2.36 6.77
C SER A 75 8.84 -0.97 6.53
N ILE A 76 9.58 -0.12 5.82
CA ILE A 76 9.12 1.22 5.47
C ILE A 76 7.96 1.15 4.46
N LEU A 77 8.06 0.28 3.46
CA LEU A 77 7.00 0.05 2.48
C LEU A 77 5.67 -0.32 3.18
N PHE A 78 5.72 -1.17 4.20
CA PHE A 78 4.55 -1.55 4.99
C PHE A 78 3.92 -0.36 5.73
N ILE A 79 4.75 0.52 6.32
CA ILE A 79 4.29 1.73 7.00
C ILE A 79 3.64 2.70 5.99
N VAL A 80 4.30 2.96 4.86
CA VAL A 80 3.79 3.86 3.80
C VAL A 80 2.48 3.34 3.23
N ASN A 81 2.35 2.03 3.00
CA ASN A 81 1.12 1.43 2.51
C ASN A 81 -0.03 1.54 3.54
N THR A 82 0.28 1.25 4.81
CA THR A 82 -0.71 1.38 5.91
C THR A 82 -1.17 2.83 6.09
N LEU A 83 -0.23 3.78 6.02
CA LEU A 83 -0.52 5.21 6.08
C LEU A 83 -1.37 5.66 4.90
N SER A 84 -1.03 5.22 3.69
CA SER A 84 -1.79 5.54 2.47
C SER A 84 -3.23 5.01 2.56
N CYS A 85 -3.45 3.80 3.07
CA CYS A 85 -4.79 3.28 3.35
C CYS A 85 -5.53 4.10 4.41
N ALA A 86 -4.86 4.56 5.46
CA ALA A 86 -5.47 5.36 6.51
C ALA A 86 -5.88 6.76 6.03
N GLU A 87 -5.18 7.34 5.06
CA GLU A 87 -5.53 8.62 4.44
C GLU A 87 -6.66 8.50 3.41
N LEU A 88 -6.72 7.37 2.68
CA LEU A 88 -7.69 7.17 1.61
C LEU A 88 -9.07 6.70 2.13
N PHE A 89 -9.09 5.98 3.26
CA PHE A 89 -10.31 5.38 3.80
C PHE A 89 -10.70 5.99 5.16
N PRO A 90 -11.96 6.45 5.34
CA PRO A 90 -12.44 6.98 6.62
C PRO A 90 -12.53 5.89 7.69
N THR A 91 -12.57 6.30 8.97
CA THR A 91 -12.48 5.45 10.17
C THR A 91 -13.43 4.24 10.18
N ALA A 92 -14.58 4.34 9.51
CA ALA A 92 -15.56 3.26 9.41
C ALA A 92 -15.05 2.02 8.64
N ILE A 93 -14.15 2.20 7.67
CA ILE A 93 -13.67 1.12 6.79
C ILE A 93 -12.28 0.62 7.23
N ARG A 94 -11.63 1.32 8.17
CA ARG A 94 -10.28 1.01 8.65
C ARG A 94 -10.19 -0.36 9.34
N ASN A 95 -11.24 -0.79 10.05
CA ASN A 95 -11.27 -2.11 10.69
C ASN A 95 -11.31 -3.26 9.66
N LEU A 96 -12.02 -3.04 8.53
CA LEU A 96 -12.07 -3.99 7.42
C LEU A 96 -10.74 -4.03 6.67
N ALA A 97 -10.09 -2.88 6.44
CA ALA A 97 -8.76 -2.82 5.84
C ALA A 97 -7.71 -3.56 6.69
N GLY A 98 -7.75 -3.37 8.02
CA GLY A 98 -6.88 -4.11 8.94
C GLY A 98 -7.09 -5.62 8.89
N ALA A 99 -8.34 -6.07 8.81
CA ALA A 99 -8.66 -7.50 8.62
C ALA A 99 -8.10 -8.05 7.29
N ASN A 100 -8.19 -7.29 6.20
CA ASN A 100 -7.62 -7.67 4.90
C ASN A 100 -6.09 -7.74 4.89
N ILE A 101 -5.40 -6.82 5.57
CA ILE A 101 -3.94 -6.89 5.72
C ILE A 101 -3.55 -8.15 6.50
N ALA A 102 -4.31 -8.47 7.56
CA ALA A 102 -4.05 -9.67 8.36
C ALA A 102 -4.28 -10.98 7.58
N THR A 103 -5.29 -11.05 6.71
CA THR A 103 -5.50 -12.23 5.84
C THR A 103 -4.35 -12.38 4.84
N TRP A 104 -3.89 -11.28 4.24
CA TRP A 104 -2.73 -11.31 3.33
C TRP A 104 -1.44 -11.75 4.01
N ASN A 105 -1.19 -11.27 5.24
CA ASN A 105 -0.05 -11.72 6.05
C ASN A 105 -0.08 -13.24 6.30
N ARG A 106 -1.27 -13.82 6.57
CA ARG A 106 -1.40 -15.27 6.75
C ARG A 106 -1.11 -16.04 5.48
N ILE A 107 -1.56 -15.54 4.32
CA ILE A 107 -1.23 -16.13 3.01
C ILE A 107 0.29 -16.12 2.80
N GLY A 108 0.97 -15.01 3.12
CA GLY A 108 2.43 -14.92 3.06
C GLY A 108 3.13 -15.97 3.95
N CYS A 109 2.63 -16.20 5.17
CA CYS A 109 3.16 -17.25 6.06
C CYS A 109 2.96 -18.67 5.50
N ILE A 110 1.85 -18.94 4.80
CA ILE A 110 1.61 -20.25 4.17
C ILE A 110 2.54 -20.45 2.96
N LEU A 111 2.82 -19.38 2.20
CA LEU A 111 3.71 -19.42 1.05
C LEU A 111 5.20 -19.56 1.46
N ALA A 112 5.59 -19.06 2.63
CA ALA A 112 6.98 -19.09 3.10
C ALA A 112 7.65 -20.48 3.06
N PRO A 113 7.09 -21.56 3.67
CA PRO A 113 7.68 -22.89 3.58
C PRO A 113 7.68 -23.45 2.16
N GLN A 114 6.67 -23.11 1.35
CA GLN A 114 6.58 -23.56 -0.03
C GLN A 114 7.71 -22.99 -0.90
N LEU A 115 8.10 -21.74 -0.66
CA LEU A 115 9.25 -21.12 -1.33
C LEU A 115 10.57 -21.78 -0.93
N ILE A 116 10.72 -22.19 0.33
CA ILE A 116 11.92 -22.89 0.80
C ILE A 116 12.04 -24.25 0.10
N PHE A 117 10.94 -25.01 0.04
CA PHE A 117 10.90 -26.30 -0.66
C PHE A 117 11.26 -26.16 -2.14
N LEU A 118 10.79 -25.08 -2.78
CA LEU A 118 11.12 -24.77 -4.18
C LEU A 118 12.61 -24.46 -4.38
N GLY A 119 13.28 -23.92 -3.36
CA GLY A 119 14.72 -23.67 -3.34
C GLY A 119 15.58 -24.93 -3.25
N GLU A 120 15.03 -26.06 -2.83
CA GLU A 120 15.74 -27.35 -2.81
C GLU A 120 15.95 -27.91 -4.21
N ILE A 121 15.08 -27.55 -5.17
CA ILE A 121 15.21 -27.95 -6.57
C ILE A 121 16.22 -27.06 -7.29
N GLU A 122 16.08 -25.74 -7.15
CA GLU A 122 17.03 -24.77 -7.72
C GLU A 122 17.11 -23.53 -6.84
N GLN A 123 18.33 -23.12 -6.51
CA GLN A 123 18.59 -22.10 -5.50
C GLN A 123 18.13 -20.70 -5.92
N SER A 124 17.96 -20.43 -7.23
CA SER A 124 17.53 -19.14 -7.77
C SER A 124 16.00 -19.01 -7.84
N LEU A 125 15.24 -20.12 -7.90
CA LEU A 125 13.78 -20.12 -8.04
C LEU A 125 13.04 -19.26 -6.99
N PRO A 126 13.26 -19.42 -5.66
CA PRO A 126 12.51 -18.66 -4.67
C PRO A 126 12.75 -17.15 -4.78
N TYR A 127 13.97 -16.74 -5.15
CA TYR A 127 14.29 -15.33 -5.36
C TYR A 127 13.57 -14.74 -6.57
N ILE A 128 13.50 -15.49 -7.68
CA ILE A 128 12.78 -15.06 -8.88
C ILE A 128 11.29 -14.88 -8.59
N VAL A 129 10.69 -15.80 -7.83
CA VAL A 129 9.27 -15.70 -7.44
C VAL A 129 9.02 -14.43 -6.62
N ILE A 130 9.89 -14.11 -5.65
CA ILE A 130 9.78 -12.88 -4.84
C ILE A 130 9.93 -11.62 -5.70
N ILE A 131 10.84 -11.61 -6.67
CA ILE A 131 11.02 -10.47 -7.60
C ILE A 131 9.77 -10.27 -8.44
N ILE A 132 9.18 -11.35 -8.97
CA ILE A 132 7.95 -11.29 -9.77
C ILE A 132 6.78 -10.78 -8.92
N LEU A 133 6.59 -11.33 -7.71
CA LEU A 133 5.51 -10.92 -6.82
C LEU A 133 5.60 -9.45 -6.42
N SER A 134 6.81 -8.97 -6.09
CA SER A 134 7.01 -7.55 -5.75
C SER A 134 6.86 -6.63 -6.95
N SER A 135 7.23 -7.09 -8.16
CA SER A 135 7.02 -6.33 -9.39
C SER A 135 5.53 -6.21 -9.73
N ILE A 136 4.76 -7.27 -9.52
CA ILE A 136 3.29 -7.23 -9.64
C ILE A 136 2.71 -6.24 -8.62
N ASP A 137 3.18 -6.23 -7.38
CA ASP A 137 2.77 -5.23 -6.38
C ASP A 137 3.06 -3.80 -6.85
N ALA A 138 4.27 -3.52 -7.35
CA ALA A 138 4.61 -2.20 -7.87
C ALA A 138 3.72 -1.76 -9.03
N ILE A 139 3.44 -2.66 -9.98
CA ILE A 139 2.56 -2.39 -11.12
C ILE A 139 1.13 -2.19 -10.66
N ALA A 140 0.64 -3.06 -9.77
CA ALA A 140 -0.69 -2.95 -9.19
C ALA A 140 -0.83 -1.62 -8.44
N PHE A 141 0.12 -1.24 -7.59
CA PHE A 141 0.12 0.02 -6.88
C PHE A 141 0.13 1.23 -7.83
N LEU A 142 0.91 1.16 -8.91
CA LEU A 142 0.97 2.21 -9.92
C LEU A 142 -0.35 2.34 -10.72
N ALA A 143 -0.98 1.21 -11.05
CA ALA A 143 -2.20 1.15 -11.85
C ALA A 143 -3.47 1.46 -11.05
N PHE A 144 -3.58 0.94 -9.82
CA PHE A 144 -4.76 1.08 -8.97
C PHE A 144 -4.84 2.44 -8.30
N LEU A 145 -3.70 3.08 -8.06
CA LEU A 145 -3.65 4.40 -7.48
C LEU A 145 -3.61 5.42 -8.64
N PRO A 146 -4.66 6.17 -8.96
CA PRO A 146 -4.56 7.31 -9.87
C PRO A 146 -3.72 8.42 -9.21
N GLU A 147 -2.93 9.15 -10.01
CA GLU A 147 -2.08 10.27 -9.56
C GLU A 147 -2.90 11.28 -8.74
N THR A 148 -2.70 11.32 -7.42
CA THR A 148 -3.24 12.35 -6.53
C THR A 148 -2.43 13.65 -6.62
N LYS A 149 -2.08 14.08 -7.84
CA LYS A 149 -1.37 15.34 -8.10
C LYS A 149 -2.03 16.19 -9.17
N ALA A 150 -3.37 16.22 -9.21
CA ALA A 150 -4.07 17.22 -10.04
C ALA A 150 -5.51 17.55 -9.61
N ARG A 151 -5.95 17.20 -8.40
CA ARG A 151 -7.22 17.75 -7.89
C ARG A 151 -7.04 18.20 -6.45
N PRO A 152 -7.26 19.49 -6.14
CA PRO A 152 -7.38 19.91 -4.76
C PRO A 152 -8.45 19.05 -4.12
N LEU A 153 -8.17 18.50 -2.94
CA LEU A 153 -9.21 17.97 -2.07
C LEU A 153 -10.30 19.05 -2.02
N LYS A 154 -11.47 18.77 -2.60
CA LYS A 154 -12.68 19.41 -2.09
C LYS A 154 -12.83 18.86 -0.68
N GLU A 155 -12.14 19.51 0.27
CA GLU A 155 -12.56 19.51 1.65
C GLU A 155 -14.05 19.80 1.64
N GLN A 156 -14.80 18.87 2.23
CA GLN A 156 -16.22 18.90 2.59
C GLN A 156 -16.93 17.68 2.01
N MET A 157 -17.02 16.63 2.84
CA MET A 157 -18.33 15.96 2.96
C MET A 157 -19.36 17.09 3.10
N PRO A 158 -20.41 17.15 2.25
CA PRO A 158 -21.46 18.12 2.47
C PRO A 158 -21.95 17.95 3.92
N PRO A 159 -22.00 19.02 4.73
CA PRO A 159 -22.53 18.96 6.08
C PRO A 159 -23.88 18.24 6.06
N LYS A 160 -24.18 17.42 7.08
CA LYS A 160 -25.45 16.66 7.17
C LYS A 160 -26.68 17.55 6.95
N GLU A 161 -26.59 18.84 7.28
CA GLU A 161 -27.59 19.86 6.99
C GLU A 161 -27.93 20.04 5.51
N LYS A 162 -26.98 19.87 4.59
CA LYS A 162 -27.25 19.97 3.14
C LYS A 162 -28.03 18.77 2.61
N LEU A 163 -27.95 17.60 3.26
CA LEU A 163 -28.77 16.43 2.93
C LEU A 163 -30.19 16.58 3.50
N ILE A 164 -30.33 17.13 4.72
CA ILE A 164 -31.65 17.43 5.32
C ILE A 164 -32.36 18.52 4.51
N LEU A 165 -31.65 19.57 4.08
CA LEU A 165 -32.22 20.62 3.24
C LEU A 165 -32.56 20.13 1.82
N ARG A 166 -31.78 19.20 1.24
CA ARG A 166 -32.15 18.57 -0.04
C ARG A 166 -33.38 17.67 0.09
N SER A 167 -33.48 16.90 1.16
CA SER A 167 -34.68 16.11 1.46
C SER A 167 -35.89 17.03 1.67
N CYS A 168 -35.75 18.10 2.46
CA CYS A 168 -36.83 19.05 2.71
C CYS A 168 -37.23 19.82 1.45
N LYS A 169 -36.29 20.20 0.58
CA LYS A 169 -36.59 20.88 -0.70
C LYS A 169 -37.23 19.92 -1.71
N ALA A 170 -36.81 18.66 -1.77
CA ALA A 170 -37.46 17.64 -2.60
C ALA A 170 -38.89 17.33 -2.12
N THR A 171 -39.11 17.24 -0.80
CA THR A 171 -40.44 17.08 -0.21
C THR A 171 -41.34 18.29 -0.47
N ARG A 172 -40.80 19.52 -0.40
CA ARG A 172 -41.57 20.76 -0.63
C ARG A 172 -41.94 20.99 -2.10
N THR A 173 -41.13 20.53 -3.05
CA THR A 173 -41.48 20.59 -4.47
C THR A 173 -42.51 19.53 -4.86
N MET A 174 -42.48 18.34 -4.23
CA MET A 174 -43.55 17.34 -4.43
C MET A 174 -44.88 17.77 -3.82
N SER A 175 -44.91 18.48 -2.68
CA SER A 175 -46.19 18.96 -2.11
C SER A 175 -46.86 20.03 -2.98
N ILE A 176 -46.08 20.93 -3.59
CA ILE A 176 -46.62 21.98 -4.49
C ILE A 176 -47.16 21.36 -5.79
N ALA A 177 -46.47 20.34 -6.35
CA ALA A 177 -46.93 19.66 -7.55
C ALA A 177 -48.20 18.81 -7.32
N VAL A 178 -48.44 18.33 -6.09
CA VAL A 178 -49.66 17.59 -5.73
C VAL A 178 -50.85 18.53 -5.49
N ASP A 179 -50.63 19.71 -4.91
CA ASP A 179 -51.69 20.69 -4.68
C ASP A 179 -52.20 21.36 -5.97
N ASP A 180 -51.34 21.55 -6.98
CA ASP A 180 -51.75 22.10 -8.29
C ASP A 180 -52.59 21.10 -9.11
N ASP A 181 -52.33 19.80 -9.00
CA ASP A 181 -53.08 18.77 -9.73
C ASP A 181 -54.48 18.52 -9.11
N ASP A 182 -54.60 18.55 -7.77
CA ASP A 182 -55.90 18.41 -7.08
C ASP A 182 -56.82 19.63 -7.31
N ASN A 183 -56.25 20.84 -7.40
CA ASN A 183 -57.01 22.04 -7.75
C ASN A 183 -57.48 22.04 -9.22
N ASN A 184 -56.65 21.54 -10.14
CA ASN A 184 -57.02 21.40 -11.54
C ASN A 184 -58.05 20.28 -11.78
N HIS A 185 -58.01 19.21 -10.99
CA HIS A 185 -59.01 18.13 -11.09
C HIS A 185 -60.35 18.53 -10.44
N ARG A 186 -60.36 19.34 -9.37
CA ARG A 186 -61.60 19.86 -8.75
C ARG A 186 -62.31 20.93 -9.58
N SER A 187 -61.58 21.70 -10.39
CA SER A 187 -62.18 22.72 -11.27
C SER A 187 -62.91 22.10 -12.47
N LEU A 188 -62.44 20.94 -12.96
CA LEU A 188 -63.08 20.20 -14.06
C LEU A 188 -64.37 19.45 -13.67
N MET A 189 -64.64 19.22 -12.38
CA MET A 189 -65.90 18.61 -11.92
C MET A 189 -67.00 19.62 -11.57
N LYS A 190 -66.73 20.93 -11.69
CA LYS A 190 -67.66 22.01 -11.30
C LYS A 190 -68.34 22.73 -12.47
N ASN A 191 -68.16 22.25 -13.70
CA ASN A 191 -68.87 22.75 -14.89
C ASN A 191 -69.83 21.70 -15.43
#